data_AF-A0AAJ0B157-F1
#
_entry.id   AF-A0AAJ0B157-F1
#
_cell.length_a   1.000
_cell.length_b   1.000
_cell.length_c   1.000
_cell.angle_alpha   90.00
_cell.angle_beta   90.00
_cell.angle_gamma   90.00
#
_symmetry.space_group_name_H-M   'P 1'
#
loop_
_entity.id
_entity.type
_entity.pdbx_description
1 polymer ?
#
loop_
_entity_poly.entity_id
_entity_poly.type
_entity_poly.pdbx_seq_one_letter_code
_entity_poly.pdbx_strand_id
1 'polypeptide(L)'
;MSLKLSFGFLALQLLLVLPVFVQAGEQYPPLPTWKCITLGGCVQQNTSIVLDKDSSKYAKNAAGSRTIADYAAMGVTTSGNALTLYHYVNGNSASPRVYLLDGNGKYAMLSLLNQEFTVDVDYSTLPCGENGALYLSEMAADGKGNAASGTGYYDTQYQGYCCNEMDILEANSRATTMTPHPCKGNSCDKSGCLLSPYANGQSNLWGLGMTVDTKSPVTVYIQNGRTSEGGKISTCGNEGTYGGLTGMGQALGRGMVLAISIWNDPKEQI
;
A
#
# COMPACT_ATOMS: atom_id res chain seq x y z
N MET A 1 31.81 52.59 -59.61
CA MET A 1 33.05 52.57 -58.79
C MET A 1 32.90 53.70 -57.78
N SER A 2 32.66 53.51 -56.48
CA SER A 2 32.85 52.35 -55.60
C SER A 2 31.74 52.30 -54.53
N LEU A 3 31.25 51.10 -54.22
CA LEU A 3 30.34 50.79 -53.13
C LEU A 3 31.16 50.45 -51.88
N LYS A 4 31.02 51.20 -50.79
CA LYS A 4 31.62 50.86 -49.49
C LYS A 4 30.65 49.98 -48.69
N LEU A 5 30.94 48.69 -48.56
CA LEU A 5 30.33 47.85 -47.52
C LEU A 5 31.25 47.84 -46.29
N SER A 6 30.68 48.19 -45.14
CA SER A 6 31.32 48.00 -43.83
C SER A 6 30.85 46.66 -43.26
N PHE A 7 31.74 45.67 -43.18
CA PHE A 7 31.48 44.42 -42.47
C PHE A 7 31.84 44.61 -40.99
N GLY A 8 30.83 44.76 -40.14
CA GLY A 8 30.99 44.61 -38.70
C GLY A 8 30.92 43.13 -38.33
N PHE A 9 32.04 42.54 -37.93
CA PHE A 9 32.03 41.25 -37.25
C PHE A 9 31.48 41.44 -35.83
N LEU A 10 30.18 41.26 -35.66
CA LEU A 10 29.61 41.07 -34.33
C LEU A 10 29.97 39.65 -33.90
N ALA A 11 30.96 39.52 -33.02
CA ALA A 11 31.22 38.27 -32.32
C ALA A 11 30.00 37.96 -31.45
N LEU A 12 29.04 37.21 -31.99
CA LEU A 12 27.94 36.67 -31.24
C LEU A 12 28.54 35.65 -30.26
N GLN A 13 28.79 36.09 -29.03
CA GLN A 13 29.06 35.17 -27.93
C GLN A 13 27.82 34.29 -27.78
N LEU A 14 27.87 33.12 -28.40
CA LEU A 14 26.90 32.05 -28.19
C LEU A 14 27.11 31.60 -26.74
N LEU A 15 26.41 32.24 -25.81
CA LEU A 15 26.19 31.67 -24.48
C LEU A 15 25.49 30.34 -24.72
N LEU A 16 26.26 29.25 -24.63
CA LEU A 16 25.75 27.90 -24.50
C LEU A 16 24.89 27.87 -23.23
N VAL A 17 23.59 28.14 -23.39
CA VAL A 17 22.59 27.77 -22.40
C VAL A 17 22.50 26.25 -22.51
N LEU A 18 23.39 25.56 -21.79
CA LEU A 18 23.20 24.13 -21.55
C LEU A 18 21.81 24.01 -20.92
N PRO A 19 20.91 23.15 -21.44
CA PRO A 19 19.67 22.89 -20.75
C PRO A 19 20.04 22.39 -19.37
N VAL A 20 19.69 23.17 -18.34
CA VAL A 20 19.65 22.66 -16.98
C VAL A 20 18.57 21.60 -17.02
N PHE A 21 18.97 20.34 -17.16
CA PHE A 21 18.08 19.22 -16.93
C PHE A 21 17.74 19.28 -15.44
N VAL A 22 16.67 20.00 -15.10
CA VAL A 22 15.99 19.81 -13.82
C VAL A 22 15.53 18.37 -13.87
N GLN A 23 16.20 17.50 -13.10
CA GLN A 23 15.73 16.14 -12.94
C GLN A 23 14.34 16.24 -12.33
N ALA A 24 13.32 15.90 -13.12
CA ALA A 24 11.95 15.89 -12.64
C ALA A 24 11.90 14.94 -11.44
N GLY A 25 11.31 15.41 -10.33
CA GLY A 25 11.09 14.56 -9.17
C GLY A 25 10.21 13.36 -9.54
N GLU A 26 10.21 12.35 -8.69
CA GLU A 26 9.37 11.16 -8.86
C GLU A 26 7.89 11.54 -9.07
N GLN A 27 7.29 10.92 -10.08
CA GLN A 27 5.89 11.08 -10.46
C GLN A 27 5.06 10.02 -9.73
N TYR A 28 4.68 10.32 -8.48
CA TYR A 28 3.81 9.45 -7.69
C TYR A 28 2.41 9.37 -8.33
N PRO A 29 1.89 8.17 -8.67
CA PRO A 29 0.53 8.03 -9.18
C PRO A 29 -0.47 8.60 -8.16
N PRO A 30 -1.35 9.53 -8.54
CA PRO A 30 -2.32 10.10 -7.62
C PRO A 30 -3.34 9.03 -7.22
N LEU A 31 -3.73 9.01 -5.96
CA LEU A 31 -4.81 8.17 -5.46
C LEU A 31 -5.55 8.97 -4.37
N PRO A 32 -6.54 9.80 -4.74
CA PRO A 32 -7.33 10.54 -3.76
C PRO A 32 -8.05 9.57 -2.83
N THR A 33 -8.00 9.87 -1.53
CA THR A 33 -8.71 9.15 -0.47
C THR A 33 -9.63 10.10 0.28
N TRP A 34 -10.44 9.59 1.22
CA TRP A 34 -11.35 10.42 2.00
C TRP A 34 -11.22 10.16 3.48
N LYS A 35 -11.27 11.25 4.25
CA LYS A 35 -11.47 11.21 5.69
C LYS A 35 -12.88 11.68 6.01
N CYS A 36 -13.68 10.80 6.60
CA CYS A 36 -15.08 11.07 6.90
C CYS A 36 -15.26 11.33 8.40
N ILE A 37 -16.16 12.26 8.74
CA ILE A 37 -16.62 12.49 10.11
C ILE A 37 -18.15 12.46 10.15
N THR A 38 -18.72 11.95 11.24
CA THR A 38 -20.16 11.64 11.36
C THR A 38 -21.08 12.82 11.00
N LEU A 39 -20.70 14.05 11.34
CA LEU A 39 -21.51 15.25 11.10
C LEU A 39 -21.00 16.16 9.96
N GLY A 40 -19.86 15.84 9.35
CA GLY A 40 -19.21 16.72 8.36
C GLY A 40 -19.00 16.07 6.99
N GLY A 41 -19.50 14.86 6.79
CA GLY A 41 -19.29 14.12 5.55
C GLY A 41 -17.83 13.76 5.34
N CYS A 42 -17.44 13.58 4.09
CA CYS A 42 -16.11 13.11 3.69
C CYS A 42 -15.31 14.22 3.02
N VAL A 43 -14.10 14.48 3.52
CA VAL A 43 -13.15 15.43 2.94
C VAL A 43 -12.08 14.66 2.18
N GLN A 44 -11.92 14.98 0.90
CA GLN A 44 -10.89 14.39 0.06
C GLN A 44 -9.49 14.77 0.57
N GLN A 45 -8.61 13.78 0.64
CA GLN A 45 -7.21 13.92 0.98
C GLN A 45 -6.38 13.92 -0.31
N ASN A 46 -5.33 14.74 -0.36
CA ASN A 46 -4.38 14.72 -1.46
C ASN A 46 -3.32 13.64 -1.18
N THR A 47 -3.63 12.43 -1.60
CA THR A 47 -2.79 11.25 -1.40
C THR A 47 -2.30 10.68 -2.72
N SER A 48 -1.16 9.99 -2.67
CA SER A 48 -0.53 9.37 -3.83
C SER A 48 0.12 8.05 -3.46
N ILE A 49 0.52 7.28 -4.47
CA ILE A 49 1.13 5.98 -4.31
C ILE A 49 2.65 6.08 -4.43
N VAL A 50 3.36 5.38 -3.55
CA VAL A 50 4.80 5.13 -3.66
C VAL A 50 5.08 3.63 -3.69
N LEU A 51 5.99 3.23 -4.58
CA LEU A 51 6.51 1.86 -4.60
C LEU A 51 7.42 1.61 -3.41
N ASP A 52 7.26 0.46 -2.78
CA ASP A 52 8.25 -0.09 -1.86
C ASP A 52 9.64 -0.10 -2.52
N LYS A 53 10.67 0.19 -1.72
CA LYS A 53 12.06 0.26 -2.19
C LYS A 53 12.53 -1.04 -2.85
N ASP A 54 12.11 -2.20 -2.35
CA ASP A 54 12.50 -3.51 -2.85
C ASP A 54 11.60 -3.99 -4.01
N SER A 55 10.43 -3.36 -4.20
CA SER A 55 9.50 -3.61 -5.30
C SER A 55 9.79 -2.80 -6.57
N SER A 56 11.04 -2.45 -6.89
CA SER A 56 11.38 -1.63 -8.08
C SER A 56 12.25 -2.32 -9.14
N LYS A 57 12.14 -3.65 -9.27
CA LYS A 57 12.99 -4.47 -10.16
C LYS A 57 12.95 -4.12 -11.65
N TYR A 58 11.84 -3.60 -12.15
CA TYR A 58 11.65 -3.23 -13.57
C TYR A 58 11.51 -1.73 -13.81
N ALA A 59 11.62 -0.91 -12.75
CA ALA A 59 11.71 0.53 -12.89
C ALA A 59 13.03 0.89 -13.59
N LYS A 60 12.98 1.76 -14.61
CA LYS A 60 14.18 2.26 -15.31
C LYS A 60 14.89 3.32 -14.48
N ASN A 61 14.13 4.13 -13.76
CA ASN A 61 14.64 5.21 -12.93
C ASN A 61 14.69 4.80 -11.46
N ALA A 62 15.63 5.39 -10.71
CA ALA A 62 15.74 5.19 -9.28
C ALA A 62 14.64 5.95 -8.51
N ALA A 63 14.40 5.54 -7.27
CA ALA A 63 13.57 6.30 -6.33
C ALA A 63 14.01 7.77 -6.27
N GLY A 64 13.04 8.68 -6.20
CA GLY A 64 13.21 10.13 -6.37
C GLY A 64 13.14 10.62 -7.82
N SER A 65 13.10 9.71 -8.81
CA SER A 65 13.03 10.07 -10.24
C SER A 65 12.16 9.13 -11.08
N ARG A 66 11.37 8.25 -10.44
CA ARG A 66 10.49 7.32 -11.18
C ARG A 66 9.39 8.07 -11.91
N THR A 67 9.05 7.59 -13.10
CA THR A 67 7.98 8.11 -13.94
C THR A 67 6.72 7.25 -13.79
N ILE A 68 5.57 7.73 -14.25
CA ILE A 68 4.34 6.90 -14.32
C ILE A 68 4.57 5.61 -15.12
N ALA A 69 5.45 5.63 -16.13
CA ALA A 69 5.81 4.44 -16.90
C ALA A 69 6.62 3.42 -16.07
N ASP A 70 7.42 3.88 -15.10
CA ASP A 70 8.13 2.98 -14.18
C ASP A 70 7.16 2.30 -13.21
N TYR A 71 6.15 3.04 -12.72
CA TYR A 71 5.06 2.45 -11.93
C TYR A 71 4.28 1.40 -12.73
N ALA A 72 3.91 1.71 -13.98
CA ALA A 72 3.23 0.76 -14.86
C ALA A 72 4.09 -0.48 -15.16
N ALA A 73 5.40 -0.33 -15.34
CA ALA A 73 6.33 -1.46 -15.50
C ALA A 73 6.41 -2.34 -14.24
N MET A 74 6.17 -1.77 -13.07
CA MET A 74 6.01 -2.48 -11.80
C MET A 74 4.59 -2.98 -11.55
N GLY A 75 3.68 -2.86 -12.53
CA GLY A 75 2.30 -3.33 -12.39
C GLY A 75 1.43 -2.41 -11.54
N VAL A 76 1.81 -1.14 -11.36
CA VAL A 76 1.04 -0.16 -10.58
C VAL A 76 0.41 0.86 -11.50
N THR A 77 -0.91 1.00 -11.46
CA THR A 77 -1.64 2.05 -12.18
C THR A 77 -2.73 2.65 -11.31
N THR A 78 -3.03 3.93 -11.50
CA THR A 78 -4.17 4.59 -10.86
C THR A 78 -5.05 5.28 -11.89
N SER A 79 -6.35 5.35 -11.60
CA SER A 79 -7.34 6.05 -12.43
C SER A 79 -8.48 6.55 -11.53
N GLY A 80 -8.69 7.87 -11.50
CA GLY A 80 -9.63 8.46 -10.54
C GLY A 80 -9.21 8.14 -9.10
N ASN A 81 -10.04 7.39 -8.39
CA ASN A 81 -9.81 6.91 -7.02
C ASN A 81 -9.50 5.41 -6.92
N ALA A 82 -9.25 4.76 -8.06
CA ALA A 82 -8.91 3.35 -8.12
C ALA A 82 -7.40 3.15 -8.27
N LEU A 83 -6.88 2.15 -7.54
CA LEU A 83 -5.56 1.56 -7.71
C LEU A 83 -5.72 0.16 -8.31
N THR A 84 -4.96 -0.14 -9.35
CA THR A 84 -4.88 -1.50 -9.92
C THR A 84 -3.45 -2.00 -9.81
N LEU A 85 -3.29 -3.16 -9.18
CA LEU A 85 -2.03 -3.88 -9.06
C LEU A 85 -2.04 -5.12 -9.96
N TYR A 86 -1.06 -5.23 -10.85
CA TYR A 86 -0.84 -6.39 -11.70
C TYR A 86 0.29 -7.23 -11.11
N HIS A 87 0.03 -8.51 -10.84
CA HIS A 87 1.10 -9.41 -10.45
C HIS A 87 2.08 -9.60 -11.61
N TYR A 88 1.60 -9.85 -12.83
CA TYR A 88 2.46 -10.08 -13.99
C TYR A 88 2.37 -8.94 -15.00
N VAL A 89 3.52 -8.45 -15.46
CA VAL A 89 3.63 -7.45 -16.55
C VAL A 89 4.54 -8.01 -17.63
N ASN A 90 4.01 -8.18 -18.84
CA ASN A 90 4.73 -8.76 -19.99
C ASN A 90 5.39 -10.12 -19.66
N GLY A 91 4.70 -10.97 -18.90
CA GLY A 91 5.19 -12.30 -18.48
C GLY A 91 6.15 -12.28 -17.30
N ASN A 92 6.56 -11.11 -16.81
CA ASN A 92 7.42 -11.00 -15.64
C ASN A 92 6.57 -10.84 -14.39
N SER A 93 6.83 -11.61 -13.33
CA SER A 93 6.23 -11.34 -12.01
C SER A 93 6.76 -9.98 -11.56
N ALA A 94 5.91 -8.96 -11.50
CA ALA A 94 6.17 -7.63 -10.97
C ALA A 94 5.97 -7.57 -9.45
N SER A 95 4.92 -8.23 -8.93
CA SER A 95 4.59 -8.35 -7.49
C SER A 95 4.81 -7.04 -6.70
N PRO A 96 4.09 -5.96 -7.05
CA PRO A 96 4.25 -4.68 -6.38
C PRO A 96 3.76 -4.74 -4.93
N ARG A 97 4.50 -4.09 -4.03
CA ARG A 97 4.02 -3.55 -2.76
C ARG A 97 4.09 -2.03 -2.83
N VAL A 98 3.03 -1.37 -2.39
CA VAL A 98 2.93 0.09 -2.41
C VAL A 98 2.41 0.64 -1.09
N TYR A 99 2.71 1.91 -0.84
CA TYR A 99 2.23 2.67 0.31
C TYR A 99 1.50 3.93 -0.13
N LEU A 100 0.63 4.42 0.75
CA LEU A 100 -0.04 5.71 0.58
C LEU A 100 0.82 6.84 1.16
N LEU A 101 1.16 7.83 0.35
CA LEU A 101 1.79 9.09 0.78
C LEU A 101 0.73 10.17 1.03
N ASP A 102 1.00 11.03 2.00
CA ASP A 102 0.30 12.29 2.21
C ASP A 102 0.84 13.41 1.29
N GLY A 103 0.18 14.57 1.32
CA GLY A 103 0.57 15.73 0.52
C GLY A 103 1.93 16.35 0.89
N ASN A 104 2.60 15.86 1.94
CA ASN A 104 3.91 16.32 2.40
C ASN A 104 5.03 15.31 2.07
N GLY A 105 4.72 14.23 1.35
CA GLY A 105 5.69 13.18 1.00
C GLY A 105 6.06 12.25 2.15
N LYS A 106 5.24 12.21 3.22
CA LYS A 106 5.30 11.21 4.29
C LYS A 106 4.24 10.14 4.06
N TYR A 107 4.34 9.01 4.73
CA TYR A 107 3.24 8.05 4.69
C TYR A 107 1.98 8.63 5.35
N ALA A 108 0.84 8.39 4.71
CA ALA A 108 -0.46 8.72 5.29
C ALA A 108 -0.74 7.76 6.45
N MET A 109 -0.65 8.27 7.68
CA MET A 109 -0.86 7.47 8.89
C MET A 109 -2.35 7.30 9.18
N LEU A 110 -2.81 6.05 9.21
CA LEU A 110 -4.20 5.69 9.52
C LEU A 110 -4.35 5.31 10.99
N SER A 111 -4.96 6.19 11.78
CA SER A 111 -5.34 5.92 13.18
C SER A 111 -6.76 5.33 13.23
N LEU A 112 -6.85 4.01 13.32
CA LEU A 112 -8.13 3.29 13.14
C LEU A 112 -8.73 2.72 14.42
N LEU A 113 -8.14 2.95 15.59
CA LEU A 113 -8.76 2.52 16.84
C LEU A 113 -10.13 3.20 17.03
N ASN A 114 -11.20 2.39 17.05
CA ASN A 114 -12.59 2.83 17.11
C ASN A 114 -13.04 3.65 15.89
N GLN A 115 -12.49 3.35 14.71
CA GLN A 115 -12.88 3.98 13.44
C GLN A 115 -13.27 2.92 12.40
N GLU A 116 -13.75 3.37 11.25
CA GLU A 116 -14.09 2.51 10.11
C GLU A 116 -13.11 2.72 8.97
N PHE A 117 -12.82 1.66 8.22
CA PHE A 117 -12.06 1.72 6.98
C PHE A 117 -12.88 1.03 5.88
N THR A 118 -13.20 1.77 4.82
CA THR A 118 -14.02 1.26 3.72
C THR A 118 -13.24 1.33 2.43
N VAL A 119 -13.27 0.25 1.65
CA VAL A 119 -12.57 0.16 0.37
C VAL A 119 -13.36 -0.70 -0.60
N ASP A 120 -13.41 -0.28 -1.85
CA ASP A 120 -13.94 -1.12 -2.91
C ASP A 120 -12.82 -2.01 -3.44
N VAL A 121 -13.06 -3.33 -3.45
CA VAL A 121 -12.07 -4.32 -3.93
C VAL A 121 -12.67 -5.14 -5.07
N ASP A 122 -11.84 -5.42 -6.06
CA ASP A 122 -12.15 -6.36 -7.14
C ASP A 122 -11.10 -7.48 -7.11
N TYR A 123 -11.52 -8.63 -6.60
CA TYR A 123 -10.70 -9.85 -6.54
C TYR A 123 -11.05 -10.83 -7.66
N SER A 124 -11.91 -10.45 -8.60
CA SER A 124 -12.51 -11.38 -9.58
C SER A 124 -11.49 -12.06 -10.50
N THR A 125 -10.33 -11.43 -10.69
CA THR A 125 -9.23 -11.96 -11.50
C THR A 125 -8.12 -12.62 -10.70
N LEU A 126 -8.22 -12.68 -9.35
CA LEU A 126 -7.23 -13.33 -8.50
C LEU A 126 -7.65 -14.79 -8.25
N PRO A 127 -6.99 -15.79 -8.88
CA PRO A 127 -7.29 -17.20 -8.67
C PRO A 127 -6.77 -17.72 -7.32
N CYS A 128 -6.99 -19.01 -7.04
CA CYS A 128 -6.28 -19.70 -5.97
C CYS A 128 -4.76 -19.56 -6.14
N GLY A 129 -4.04 -19.47 -5.02
CA GLY A 129 -2.58 -19.33 -5.00
C GLY A 129 -2.08 -17.89 -5.16
N GLU A 130 -2.96 -16.95 -5.55
CA GLU A 130 -2.68 -15.52 -5.49
C GLU A 130 -3.17 -14.92 -4.17
N ASN A 131 -2.47 -13.90 -3.70
CA ASN A 131 -2.84 -13.09 -2.53
C ASN A 131 -2.76 -11.61 -2.91
N GLY A 132 -3.92 -10.96 -3.01
CA GLY A 132 -4.01 -9.51 -3.02
C GLY A 132 -4.23 -9.02 -1.60
N ALA A 133 -3.21 -8.37 -1.04
CA ALA A 133 -3.18 -7.98 0.35
C ALA A 133 -3.41 -6.48 0.53
N LEU A 134 -4.24 -6.13 1.51
CA LEU A 134 -4.42 -4.79 2.03
C LEU A 134 -4.27 -4.87 3.55
N TYR A 135 -3.28 -4.15 4.06
CA TYR A 135 -2.85 -4.31 5.45
C TYR A 135 -2.21 -3.04 6.00
N LEU A 136 -2.10 -2.99 7.32
CA LEU A 136 -1.46 -1.88 8.02
C LEU A 136 -0.18 -2.39 8.68
N SER A 137 0.91 -1.66 8.50
CA SER A 137 2.17 -1.90 9.22
C SER A 137 2.53 -0.68 10.07
N GLU A 138 3.00 -0.89 11.31
CA GLU A 138 3.44 0.18 12.21
C GLU A 138 4.84 0.72 11.82
N MET A 139 4.97 1.08 10.54
CA MET A 139 6.11 1.79 9.99
C MET A 139 6.14 3.24 10.47
N ALA A 140 7.34 3.81 10.59
CA ALA A 140 7.51 5.22 10.86
C ALA A 140 6.95 6.07 9.70
N ALA A 141 6.23 7.16 10.01
CA ALA A 141 5.60 8.03 9.01
C ALA A 141 6.60 8.62 7.99
N ASP A 142 7.85 8.85 8.40
CA ASP A 142 8.90 9.35 7.52
C ASP A 142 9.66 8.22 6.78
N GLY A 143 9.24 6.97 6.93
CA GLY A 143 9.88 5.81 6.32
C GLY A 143 11.33 5.62 6.74
N LYS A 144 11.69 5.99 7.97
CA LYS A 144 13.10 6.07 8.45
C LYS A 144 13.90 7.12 7.66
N GLY A 145 13.28 8.26 7.40
CA GLY A 145 13.87 9.46 6.80
C GLY A 145 13.62 9.67 5.31
N ASN A 146 13.00 8.72 4.59
CA ASN A 146 12.69 8.88 3.17
C ASN A 146 11.48 8.04 2.68
N ALA A 147 10.31 8.25 3.29
CA ALA A 147 9.04 7.64 2.88
C ALA A 147 8.74 7.81 1.37
N ALA A 148 9.10 8.96 0.80
CA ALA A 148 8.98 9.26 -0.63
C ALA A 148 9.77 8.30 -1.54
N SER A 149 10.71 7.52 -0.98
CA SER A 149 11.43 6.45 -1.69
C SER A 149 10.97 5.03 -1.31
N GLY A 150 9.84 4.90 -0.59
CA GLY A 150 9.28 3.61 -0.18
C GLY A 150 10.13 2.87 0.86
N THR A 151 10.88 3.61 1.68
CA THR A 151 11.78 3.01 2.68
C THR A 151 11.09 2.71 4.00
N GLY A 152 11.76 1.89 4.81
CA GLY A 152 11.35 1.65 6.18
C GLY A 152 10.30 0.56 6.33
N TYR A 153 10.07 -0.27 5.31
CA TYR A 153 9.25 -1.45 5.47
C TYR A 153 9.85 -2.41 6.49
N TYR A 154 8.99 -2.91 7.36
CA TYR A 154 9.17 -4.09 8.17
C TYR A 154 7.77 -4.55 8.56
N ASP A 155 7.63 -5.85 8.76
CA ASP A 155 6.39 -6.50 9.18
C ASP A 155 6.70 -7.41 10.37
N THR A 156 5.74 -8.24 10.77
CA THR A 156 5.91 -9.16 11.90
C THR A 156 6.91 -10.27 11.64
N GLN A 157 7.21 -10.53 10.37
CA GLN A 157 8.07 -11.63 9.93
C GLN A 157 9.55 -11.26 9.88
N TYR A 158 9.87 -9.97 9.81
CA TYR A 158 11.25 -9.47 9.76
C TYR A 158 12.07 -9.89 10.98
N GLN A 159 13.33 -10.30 10.81
CA GLN A 159 14.20 -10.66 11.93
C GLN A 159 14.99 -9.43 12.43
N GLY A 160 14.69 -8.95 13.65
CA GLY A 160 15.49 -7.95 14.38
C GLY A 160 14.82 -6.59 14.62
N TYR A 161 13.95 -6.15 13.72
CA TYR A 161 13.08 -4.97 13.86
C TYR A 161 11.69 -5.30 13.34
N CYS A 162 10.84 -5.81 14.22
CA CYS A 162 9.47 -6.19 13.88
C CYS A 162 8.51 -5.07 14.33
N CYS A 163 7.29 -5.05 13.80
CA CYS A 163 6.26 -4.12 14.26
C CYS A 163 4.86 -4.68 14.13
N ASN A 164 3.90 -4.07 14.82
CA ASN A 164 2.51 -4.49 14.74
C ASN A 164 2.03 -4.45 13.29
N GLU A 165 1.22 -5.43 12.92
CA GLU A 165 0.64 -5.57 11.60
C GLU A 165 -0.83 -5.97 11.74
N MET A 166 -1.67 -5.34 10.93
CA MET A 166 -3.09 -5.67 10.83
C MET A 166 -3.40 -5.99 9.38
N ASP A 167 -3.52 -7.28 9.08
CA ASP A 167 -3.95 -7.75 7.78
C ASP A 167 -5.46 -7.63 7.69
N ILE A 168 -5.91 -6.61 6.98
CA ILE A 168 -7.33 -6.29 6.81
C ILE A 168 -7.93 -7.26 5.79
N LEU A 169 -7.25 -7.45 4.67
CA LEU A 169 -7.60 -8.41 3.63
C LEU A 169 -6.33 -9.09 3.15
N GLU A 170 -6.23 -10.38 3.37
CA GLU A 170 -5.39 -11.28 2.57
C GLU A 170 -6.32 -12.19 1.80
N ALA A 171 -6.44 -12.00 0.49
CA ALA A 171 -7.55 -12.55 -0.25
C ALA A 171 -7.27 -12.82 -1.72
N ASN A 172 -8.09 -13.72 -2.24
CA ASN A 172 -8.33 -13.89 -3.67
C ASN A 172 -9.83 -14.11 -3.90
N SER A 173 -10.23 -14.46 -5.13
CA SER A 173 -11.63 -14.68 -5.49
C SER A 173 -12.32 -15.81 -4.72
N ARG A 174 -11.57 -16.63 -3.96
CA ARG A 174 -12.06 -17.89 -3.36
C ARG A 174 -12.01 -17.91 -1.84
N ALA A 175 -11.09 -17.17 -1.23
CA ALA A 175 -10.95 -17.10 0.22
C ALA A 175 -10.41 -15.74 0.65
N THR A 176 -10.67 -15.40 1.90
CA THR A 176 -10.11 -14.23 2.57
C THR A 176 -9.80 -14.56 4.02
N THR A 177 -8.79 -13.88 4.55
CA THR A 177 -8.45 -13.83 5.96
C THR A 177 -8.26 -12.40 6.44
N MET A 178 -8.62 -12.16 7.69
CA MET A 178 -8.24 -10.97 8.45
C MET A 178 -7.41 -11.43 9.66
N THR A 179 -6.22 -10.87 9.82
CA THR A 179 -5.25 -11.38 10.80
C THR A 179 -4.53 -10.23 11.51
N PRO A 180 -4.80 -9.99 12.80
CA PRO A 180 -3.96 -9.12 13.61
C PRO A 180 -2.72 -9.89 14.05
N HIS A 181 -1.57 -9.23 13.93
CA HIS A 181 -0.28 -9.72 14.37
C HIS A 181 0.34 -8.74 15.37
N PRO A 182 0.01 -8.89 16.67
CA PRO A 182 0.48 -7.99 17.70
C PRO A 182 1.97 -8.18 18.01
N CYS A 183 2.61 -7.10 18.42
CA CYS A 183 4.02 -7.05 18.79
C CYS A 183 4.27 -6.30 20.09
N LYS A 184 5.21 -6.81 20.88
CA LYS A 184 5.78 -6.15 22.06
C LYS A 184 7.28 -6.02 21.89
N GLY A 185 7.74 -4.81 21.60
CA GLY A 185 9.11 -4.60 21.13
C GLY A 185 9.35 -5.41 19.85
N ASN A 186 10.43 -6.19 19.80
CA ASN A 186 10.77 -7.05 18.67
C ASN A 186 10.15 -8.46 18.75
N SER A 187 9.25 -8.71 19.70
CA SER A 187 8.54 -9.99 19.83
C SER A 187 7.15 -9.85 19.22
N CYS A 188 6.94 -10.45 18.06
CA CYS A 188 5.67 -10.45 17.34
C CYS A 188 5.04 -11.84 17.29
N ASP A 189 3.71 -11.87 17.26
CA ASP A 189 2.95 -13.07 16.95
C ASP A 189 2.91 -13.29 15.42
N LYS A 190 3.86 -14.09 14.93
CA LYS A 190 4.02 -14.39 13.50
C LYS A 190 2.87 -15.17 12.89
N SER A 191 2.19 -15.98 13.69
CA SER A 191 1.01 -16.72 13.24
C SER A 191 -0.22 -15.83 13.24
N GLY A 192 -0.23 -14.82 14.12
CA GLY A 192 -1.37 -13.94 14.28
C GLY A 192 -2.62 -14.70 14.68
N CYS A 193 -3.76 -14.05 14.52
CA CYS A 193 -5.04 -14.54 15.05
C CYS A 193 -6.09 -14.53 13.98
N LEU A 194 -5.88 -15.44 13.04
CA LEU A 194 -6.57 -15.53 11.78
C LEU A 194 -8.09 -15.68 11.97
N LEU A 195 -8.83 -14.83 11.29
CA LEU A 195 -10.26 -14.96 11.08
C LEU A 195 -10.50 -15.31 9.60
N SER A 196 -10.98 -16.52 9.35
CA SER A 196 -11.42 -16.96 8.03
C SER A 196 -12.88 -17.38 8.09
N PRO A 197 -13.77 -16.76 7.28
CA PRO A 197 -15.14 -17.23 7.16
C PRO A 197 -15.24 -18.71 6.82
N TYR A 198 -14.44 -19.17 5.85
CA TYR A 198 -14.46 -20.56 5.40
C TYR A 198 -14.05 -21.52 6.51
N ALA A 199 -12.94 -21.24 7.21
CA ALA A 199 -12.47 -22.10 8.31
C ALA A 199 -13.44 -22.11 9.50
N ASN A 200 -14.20 -21.03 9.69
CA ASN A 200 -15.23 -20.90 10.72
C ASN A 200 -16.61 -21.46 10.30
N GLY A 201 -16.69 -22.22 9.20
CA GLY A 201 -17.90 -22.88 8.74
C GLY A 201 -18.88 -21.99 7.95
N GLN A 202 -18.50 -20.75 7.65
CA GLN A 202 -19.27 -19.82 6.81
C GLN A 202 -18.80 -19.90 5.34
N SER A 203 -18.83 -21.10 4.76
CA SER A 203 -18.27 -21.36 3.42
C SER A 203 -18.98 -20.66 2.26
N ASN A 204 -20.17 -20.08 2.47
CA ASN A 204 -20.92 -19.31 1.47
C ASN A 204 -20.88 -17.78 1.71
N LEU A 205 -19.98 -17.31 2.60
CA LEU A 205 -19.85 -15.89 2.89
C LEU A 205 -19.03 -15.16 1.82
N TRP A 206 -17.86 -15.67 1.43
CA TRP A 206 -16.91 -15.00 0.53
C TRP A 206 -16.61 -15.82 -0.72
N GLY A 207 -16.87 -15.25 -1.90
CA GLY A 207 -16.52 -15.86 -3.17
C GLY A 207 -17.35 -15.35 -4.35
N LEU A 208 -17.00 -15.78 -5.56
CA LEU A 208 -17.73 -15.40 -6.78
C LEU A 208 -19.20 -15.84 -6.70
N GLY A 209 -20.13 -14.87 -6.68
CA GLY A 209 -21.56 -15.11 -6.56
C GLY A 209 -22.04 -15.58 -5.18
N MET A 210 -21.24 -15.38 -4.13
CA MET A 210 -21.60 -15.65 -2.74
C MET A 210 -22.22 -14.42 -2.06
N THR A 211 -22.42 -14.46 -0.75
CA THR A 211 -23.01 -13.36 0.04
C THR A 211 -22.22 -12.06 -0.13
N VAL A 212 -20.90 -12.15 0.06
CA VAL A 212 -19.92 -11.14 -0.33
C VAL A 212 -19.35 -11.61 -1.67
N ASP A 213 -19.87 -11.02 -2.75
CA ASP A 213 -19.37 -11.27 -4.10
C ASP A 213 -18.03 -10.56 -4.28
N THR A 214 -16.99 -11.30 -4.67
CA THR A 214 -15.61 -10.81 -4.80
C THR A 214 -15.38 -9.81 -5.94
N LYS A 215 -16.47 -9.35 -6.56
CA LYS A 215 -16.56 -8.26 -7.53
C LYS A 215 -17.07 -6.94 -6.93
N SER A 216 -17.45 -6.93 -5.66
CA SER A 216 -18.20 -5.85 -5.02
C SER A 216 -17.43 -5.17 -3.88
N PRO A 217 -17.81 -3.92 -3.52
CA PRO A 217 -17.32 -3.20 -2.34
C PRO A 217 -17.19 -4.04 -1.07
N VAL A 218 -16.12 -3.85 -0.30
CA VAL A 218 -15.94 -4.48 1.02
C VAL A 218 -15.75 -3.41 2.09
N THR A 219 -16.71 -3.33 3.01
CA THR A 219 -16.58 -2.45 4.18
C THR A 219 -15.94 -3.23 5.32
N VAL A 220 -14.78 -2.78 5.81
CA VAL A 220 -14.11 -3.40 6.96
C VAL A 220 -14.20 -2.52 8.19
N TYR A 221 -15.01 -2.98 9.15
CA TYR A 221 -15.18 -2.29 10.41
C TYR A 221 -14.09 -2.68 11.42
N ILE A 222 -13.24 -1.72 11.82
CA ILE A 222 -12.12 -1.92 12.76
C ILE A 222 -12.45 -1.27 14.11
N GLN A 223 -13.27 -1.94 14.93
CA GLN A 223 -13.63 -1.44 16.26
C GLN A 223 -13.14 -2.38 17.36
N ASN A 224 -12.05 -2.06 18.07
CA ASN A 224 -11.72 -2.63 19.39
C ASN A 224 -12.07 -4.13 19.58
N GLY A 225 -11.75 -4.98 18.60
CA GLY A 225 -12.09 -6.41 18.60
C GLY A 225 -13.58 -6.75 18.43
N ARG A 226 -14.38 -5.98 17.69
CA ARG A 226 -15.77 -6.25 17.28
C ARG A 226 -15.91 -5.99 15.78
N THR A 227 -16.53 -6.93 15.10
CA THR A 227 -16.52 -7.10 13.63
C THR A 227 -17.90 -6.92 13.01
N SER A 228 -17.94 -6.58 11.73
CA SER A 228 -19.11 -6.76 10.85
C SER A 228 -18.93 -7.96 9.92
N GLU A 229 -20.04 -8.65 9.66
CA GLU A 229 -20.33 -9.77 8.73
C GLU A 229 -19.45 -11.05 8.71
N GLY A 230 -18.21 -11.05 9.22
CA GLY A 230 -17.29 -12.22 9.17
C GLY A 230 -16.97 -12.92 10.50
N GLY A 231 -17.57 -12.49 11.62
CA GLY A 231 -17.27 -13.03 12.95
C GLY A 231 -16.15 -12.29 13.69
N LYS A 232 -15.99 -12.52 15.00
CA LYS A 232 -15.22 -11.66 15.92
C LYS A 232 -13.89 -12.28 16.35
N ILE A 233 -12.80 -11.51 16.32
CA ILE A 233 -11.53 -11.87 16.97
C ILE A 233 -11.58 -11.42 18.44
N SER A 234 -11.75 -12.37 19.36
CA SER A 234 -11.86 -12.09 20.81
C SER A 234 -10.56 -12.26 21.59
N THR A 235 -9.60 -12.99 21.05
CA THR A 235 -8.31 -13.27 21.66
C THR A 235 -7.25 -13.28 20.59
N CYS A 236 -6.06 -12.73 20.89
CA CYS A 236 -4.95 -12.83 19.98
C CYS A 236 -3.62 -12.81 20.69
N GLY A 237 -2.76 -13.79 20.40
CA GLY A 237 -1.47 -13.98 21.05
C GLY A 237 -1.56 -14.03 22.59
N ASN A 238 -0.40 -14.08 23.23
CA ASN A 238 -0.29 -13.84 24.66
C ASN A 238 -0.02 -12.34 24.90
N GLU A 239 -0.86 -11.66 25.70
CA GLU A 239 -0.68 -10.23 25.99
C GLU A 239 0.68 -9.92 26.64
N GLY A 240 1.18 -10.80 27.50
CA GLY A 240 2.47 -10.66 28.15
C GLY A 240 3.65 -10.72 27.18
N THR A 241 3.57 -11.62 26.19
CA THR A 241 4.65 -11.89 25.24
C THR A 241 4.61 -11.00 24.01
N TYR A 242 3.43 -10.83 23.40
CA TYR A 242 3.26 -10.15 22.11
C TYR A 242 2.40 -8.88 22.21
N GLY A 243 1.88 -8.54 23.39
CA GLY A 243 0.96 -7.41 23.58
C GLY A 243 -0.51 -7.74 23.31
N GLY A 244 -0.76 -8.78 22.50
CA GLY A 244 -2.10 -9.27 22.18
C GLY A 244 -3.02 -8.22 21.55
N LEU A 245 -4.33 -8.43 21.60
CA LEU A 245 -5.30 -7.47 21.03
C LEU A 245 -5.20 -6.07 21.67
N THR A 246 -4.84 -5.99 22.96
CA THR A 246 -4.61 -4.72 23.64
C THR A 246 -3.45 -3.95 22.99
N GLY A 247 -2.32 -4.60 22.72
CA GLY A 247 -1.17 -4.02 22.02
C GLY A 247 -1.51 -3.61 20.59
N MET A 248 -2.24 -4.46 19.86
CA MET A 248 -2.72 -4.15 18.51
C MET A 248 -3.62 -2.90 18.51
N GLY A 249 -4.56 -2.81 19.46
CA GLY A 249 -5.42 -1.63 19.60
C GLY A 249 -4.64 -0.34 19.85
N GLN A 250 -3.58 -0.40 20.66
CA GLN A 250 -2.70 0.74 20.88
C GLN A 250 -1.94 1.15 19.60
N ALA A 251 -1.47 0.19 18.79
CA ALA A 251 -0.81 0.46 17.51
C ALA A 251 -1.79 1.12 16.51
N LEU A 252 -3.00 0.57 16.37
CA LEU A 252 -4.06 1.18 15.57
C LEU A 252 -4.40 2.60 16.04
N GLY A 253 -4.29 2.88 17.35
CA GLY A 253 -4.49 4.22 17.91
C GLY A 253 -3.36 5.19 17.58
N ARG A 254 -2.10 4.73 17.63
CA ARG A 254 -0.92 5.53 17.25
C ARG A 254 -0.90 5.89 15.76
N GLY A 255 -1.51 5.05 14.94
CA GLY A 255 -1.57 5.20 13.49
C GLY A 255 -0.56 4.31 12.80
N MET A 256 -0.96 3.75 11.68
CA MET A 256 -0.17 2.78 10.91
C MET A 256 -0.16 3.15 9.42
N VAL A 257 0.85 2.67 8.70
CA VAL A 257 0.99 2.89 7.26
C VAL A 257 0.16 1.85 6.51
N LEU A 258 -0.67 2.30 5.57
CA LEU A 258 -1.39 1.41 4.65
C LEU A 258 -0.42 0.85 3.61
N ALA A 259 -0.32 -0.47 3.58
CA ALA A 259 0.38 -1.24 2.56
C ALA A 259 -0.64 -2.00 1.69
N ILE A 260 -0.39 -2.01 0.38
CA ILE A 260 -1.22 -2.73 -0.58
C ILE A 260 -0.27 -3.52 -1.48
N SER A 261 -0.49 -4.82 -1.63
CA SER A 261 0.41 -5.67 -2.40
C SER A 261 -0.31 -6.79 -3.14
N ILE A 262 0.37 -7.39 -4.11
CA ILE A 262 -0.06 -8.63 -4.76
C ILE A 262 1.13 -9.57 -4.92
N TRP A 263 0.96 -10.82 -4.50
CA TRP A 263 2.01 -11.82 -4.49
C TRP A 263 1.43 -13.23 -4.51
N ASN A 264 2.29 -14.23 -4.74
CA ASN A 264 1.98 -15.64 -4.53
C ASN A 264 3.11 -16.29 -3.71
N ASP A 265 2.80 -17.33 -2.94
CA ASP A 265 3.84 -18.17 -2.35
C ASP A 265 4.19 -19.27 -3.35
N PRO A 266 5.42 -19.31 -3.90
CA PRO A 266 5.86 -20.39 -4.77
C PRO A 266 5.73 -21.78 -4.13
N LYS A 267 5.69 -21.86 -2.79
CA LYS A 267 5.55 -23.12 -2.04
C LYS A 267 4.09 -23.58 -1.91
N GLU A 268 3.12 -22.70 -2.11
CA GLU A 268 1.68 -23.01 -2.02
C GLU A 268 1.03 -23.21 -3.40
N GLN A 269 1.81 -23.19 -4.49
CA GLN A 269 1.32 -23.39 -5.87
C GLN A 269 1.03 -24.86 -6.26
N ILE A 270 0.63 -25.71 -5.31
CA ILE A 270 0.38 -27.15 -5.54
C ILE A 270 -1.11 -27.45 -5.53
#